data_AF-A0A9E8TP84-F1
#
_entry.id   AF-A0A9E8TP84-F1
#
_cell.length_a   1.000
_cell.length_b   1.000
_cell.length_c   1.000
_cell.angle_alpha   90.00
_cell.angle_beta   90.00
_cell.angle_gamma   90.00
#
_symmetry.space_group_name_H-M   'P 1'
#
loop_
_entity.id
_entity.type
_entity.pdbx_description
1 polymer ?
#
loop_
_entity_poly.entity_id
_entity_poly.type
_entity_poly.pdbx_seq_one_letter_code
_entity_poly.pdbx_strand_id
1 'polypeptide(L)'
;MDALTDFWARISQLAAPLPGSWLLGSVATGLLLVLLPGTWHTVRHAVTVVHEGGHGLAAVLTGRRLTGIRLHSDTSGLTVSKGPRTGAGMVVTLLAGYTAPAIAALGAAWLLSAGYAAGLLWALLLLLALMLVQIRNWFGLWVVLLGAALVVAVTFFASPTWQAVFGLVVTSVLGFGALRASLELQRSRRRSRSTASDADQLAGLTRVPGVVWVGVFVLVALGCLLGGAGLLFPGALEVARSFA
;
A
#
# COMPACT_ATOMS: atom_id res chain seq x y z
N MET A 1 5.10 18.21 30.46
CA MET A 1 4.01 17.91 29.50
C MET A 1 4.61 17.79 28.11
N ASP A 2 5.76 17.10 28.01
CA ASP A 2 6.78 17.50 27.03
C ASP A 2 6.89 16.46 25.91
N ALA A 3 6.81 15.17 26.23
CA ALA A 3 6.92 14.11 25.22
C ALA A 3 5.73 14.04 24.23
N LEU A 4 4.49 14.24 24.69
CA LEU A 4 3.32 14.21 23.80
C LEU A 4 3.29 15.42 22.86
N THR A 5 3.69 16.59 23.36
CA THR A 5 3.78 17.83 22.58
C THR A 5 4.89 17.72 21.54
N ASP A 6 6.06 17.21 21.93
CA ASP A 6 7.19 16.98 21.02
C ASP A 6 6.86 15.93 19.96
N PHE A 7 6.17 14.85 20.33
CA PHE A 7 5.70 13.83 19.40
C PHE A 7 4.71 14.40 18.39
N TRP A 8 3.72 15.16 18.87
CA TRP A 8 2.76 15.83 18.01
C TRP A 8 3.44 16.79 17.04
N ALA A 9 4.35 17.63 17.55
CA ALA A 9 5.11 18.57 16.73
C ALA A 9 5.94 17.88 15.63
N ARG A 10 6.52 16.70 15.92
CA ARG A 10 7.27 15.90 14.93
C ARG A 10 6.37 15.33 13.85
N ILE A 11 5.19 14.82 14.20
CA ILE A 11 4.24 14.24 13.23
C ILE A 11 3.59 15.33 12.38
N SER A 12 3.26 16.47 12.98
CA SER A 12 2.64 17.61 12.31
C SER A 12 3.64 18.54 11.64
N GLN A 13 4.93 18.16 11.57
CA GLN A 13 5.95 18.99 10.94
C GLN A 13 5.69 19.09 9.44
N LEU A 14 5.56 20.33 8.96
CA LEU A 14 5.43 20.63 7.54
C LEU A 14 6.81 20.70 6.87
N ALA A 15 6.95 19.98 5.77
CA ALA A 15 8.08 20.12 4.86
C ALA A 15 7.75 21.15 3.77
N ALA A 16 8.77 21.88 3.33
CA ALA A 16 8.64 22.73 2.14
C ALA A 16 8.32 21.86 0.91
N PRO A 17 7.50 22.36 -0.05
CA PRO A 17 7.23 21.65 -1.29
C PRO A 17 8.53 21.31 -2.03
N LEU A 18 8.60 20.09 -2.59
CA LEU A 18 9.72 19.71 -3.43
C LEU A 18 9.70 20.48 -4.76
N PRO A 19 10.86 20.84 -5.32
CA PRO A 19 10.94 21.30 -6.70
C PRO A 19 10.31 20.26 -7.64
N GLY A 20 9.62 20.72 -8.70
CA GLY A 20 8.89 19.84 -9.61
C GLY A 20 9.74 18.71 -10.21
N SER A 21 11.03 18.95 -10.49
CA SER A 21 11.96 17.93 -10.97
C SER A 21 12.25 16.82 -9.96
N TRP A 22 12.34 17.16 -8.66
CA TRP A 22 12.55 16.18 -7.59
C TRP A 22 11.30 15.34 -7.35
N LEU A 23 10.13 15.98 -7.43
CA LEU A 23 8.84 15.30 -7.35
C LEU A 23 8.68 14.31 -8.51
N LEU A 24 8.86 14.77 -9.76
CA LEU A 24 8.83 13.91 -10.95
C LEU A 24 9.87 12.78 -10.89
N GLY A 25 11.10 13.09 -10.47
CA GLY A 25 12.17 12.11 -10.31
C GLY A 25 11.84 11.03 -9.28
N SER A 26 11.21 11.40 -8.17
CA SER A 26 10.77 10.46 -7.13
C SER A 26 9.65 9.53 -7.64
N VAL A 27 8.65 10.09 -8.33
CA VAL A 27 7.57 9.31 -8.95
C VAL A 27 8.10 8.37 -10.02
N ALA A 28 8.98 8.87 -10.90
CA ALA A 28 9.63 8.07 -11.93
C ALA A 28 10.47 6.94 -11.33
N THR A 29 11.19 7.21 -10.24
CA THR A 29 11.97 6.19 -9.53
C THR A 29 11.05 5.10 -8.97
N GLY A 30 9.96 5.46 -8.29
CA GLY A 30 8.99 4.48 -7.80
C GLY A 30 8.36 3.66 -8.93
N LEU A 31 8.01 4.29 -10.05
CA LEU A 31 7.51 3.62 -11.24
C LEU A 31 8.54 2.64 -11.82
N LEU A 32 9.81 3.05 -11.98
CA LEU A 32 10.88 2.20 -12.50
C LEU A 32 11.13 0.99 -11.59
N LEU A 33 11.13 1.19 -10.27
CA LEU A 33 11.23 0.10 -9.30
C LEU A 33 10.11 -0.93 -9.48
N VAL A 34 8.91 -0.47 -9.83
CA VAL A 34 7.75 -1.33 -10.09
C VAL A 34 7.79 -1.96 -11.47
N LEU A 35 8.28 -1.30 -12.53
CA LEU A 35 8.27 -1.84 -13.90
C LEU A 35 9.41 -2.82 -14.16
N LEU A 36 10.61 -2.55 -13.64
CA LEU A 36 11.79 -3.36 -13.90
C LEU A 36 11.68 -4.72 -13.16
N PRO A 37 11.81 -5.87 -13.86
CA PRO A 37 11.63 -7.19 -13.23
C PRO A 37 12.55 -7.45 -12.04
N GLY A 38 13.82 -7.00 -12.12
CA GLY A 38 14.81 -7.23 -11.07
C GLY A 38 14.49 -6.50 -9.77
N THR A 39 13.94 -5.29 -9.84
CA THR A 39 13.57 -4.51 -8.65
C THR A 39 12.18 -4.86 -8.15
N TRP A 40 11.26 -5.23 -9.04
CA TRP A 40 9.88 -5.56 -8.69
C TRP A 40 9.80 -6.66 -7.62
N HIS A 41 10.59 -7.73 -7.76
CA HIS A 41 10.60 -8.82 -6.78
C HIS A 41 10.89 -8.31 -5.36
N THR A 42 11.79 -7.33 -5.23
CA THR A 42 12.18 -6.77 -3.94
C THR A 42 11.12 -5.83 -3.40
N VAL A 43 10.69 -4.83 -4.20
CA VAL A 43 9.73 -3.81 -3.73
C VAL A 43 8.31 -4.34 -3.58
N ARG A 44 7.97 -5.45 -4.26
CA ARG A 44 6.68 -6.12 -4.13
C ARG A 44 6.41 -6.59 -2.71
N HIS A 45 7.43 -6.90 -1.91
CA HIS A 45 7.22 -7.23 -0.50
C HIS A 45 6.53 -6.10 0.29
N ALA A 46 6.82 -4.83 -0.03
CA ALA A 46 6.11 -3.71 0.60
C ALA A 46 4.62 -3.69 0.22
N VAL A 47 4.32 -3.97 -1.06
CA VAL A 47 2.93 -4.10 -1.53
C VAL A 47 2.23 -5.27 -0.84
N THR A 48 2.89 -6.42 -0.72
CA THR A 48 2.35 -7.60 -0.03
C THR A 48 2.11 -7.33 1.46
N VAL A 49 3.02 -6.64 2.15
CA VAL A 49 2.83 -6.24 3.56
C VAL A 49 1.54 -5.43 3.74
N VAL A 50 1.31 -4.42 2.88
CA VAL A 50 0.10 -3.60 2.95
C VAL A 50 -1.15 -4.38 2.52
N HIS A 51 -1.03 -5.29 1.55
CA HIS A 51 -2.10 -6.18 1.11
C HIS A 51 -2.59 -7.10 2.25
N GLU A 52 -1.67 -7.80 2.91
CA GLU A 52 -1.99 -8.67 4.06
C GLU A 52 -2.48 -7.85 5.26
N GLY A 53 -1.87 -6.69 5.50
CA GLY A 53 -2.36 -5.73 6.51
C GLY A 53 -3.80 -5.28 6.24
N GLY A 54 -4.15 -5.09 4.96
CA GLY A 54 -5.50 -4.77 4.50
C GLY A 54 -6.51 -5.86 4.84
N HIS A 55 -6.21 -7.13 4.52
CA HIS A 55 -7.02 -8.26 4.96
C HIS A 55 -7.18 -8.29 6.48
N GLY A 56 -6.08 -8.11 7.22
CA GLY A 56 -6.08 -8.14 8.68
C GLY A 56 -6.97 -7.05 9.30
N LEU A 57 -6.81 -5.81 8.83
CA LEU A 57 -7.58 -4.67 9.29
C LEU A 57 -9.08 -4.84 8.97
N ALA A 58 -9.41 -5.17 7.72
CA ALA A 58 -10.79 -5.39 7.30
C ALA A 58 -11.45 -6.55 8.05
N ALA A 59 -10.69 -7.61 8.35
CA ALA A 59 -11.19 -8.72 9.14
C ALA A 59 -11.56 -8.26 10.56
N VAL A 60 -10.69 -7.50 11.24
CA VAL A 60 -10.97 -6.97 12.59
C VAL A 60 -12.16 -6.03 12.59
N LEU A 61 -12.22 -5.09 11.64
CA LEU A 61 -13.32 -4.12 11.54
C LEU A 61 -14.68 -4.77 11.23
N THR A 62 -14.68 -5.97 10.65
CA THR A 62 -15.91 -6.73 10.35
C THR A 62 -16.22 -7.81 11.39
N GLY A 63 -15.60 -7.73 12.57
CA GLY A 63 -15.88 -8.62 13.71
C GLY A 63 -15.20 -9.99 13.63
N ARG A 64 -14.25 -10.19 12.71
CA ARG A 64 -13.42 -11.39 12.63
C ARG A 64 -12.17 -11.21 13.48
N ARG A 65 -11.64 -12.30 14.02
CA ARG A 65 -10.41 -12.28 14.83
C ARG A 65 -9.19 -12.59 13.98
N LEU A 66 -8.29 -11.63 13.81
CA LEU A 66 -6.98 -11.85 13.19
C LEU A 66 -6.15 -12.80 14.08
N THR A 67 -5.64 -13.89 13.49
CA THR A 67 -4.84 -14.91 14.19
C THR A 67 -3.35 -14.79 13.85
N GLY A 68 -3.03 -14.32 12.64
CA GLY A 68 -1.66 -14.01 12.26
C GLY A 68 -1.51 -13.82 10.76
N ILE A 69 -0.35 -13.29 10.38
CA ILE A 69 0.04 -13.04 9.00
C ILE A 69 1.35 -13.79 8.74
N ARG A 70 1.51 -14.35 7.54
CA ARG A 70 2.76 -14.93 7.06
C ARG A 70 3.15 -14.30 5.73
N LEU A 71 4.43 -14.04 5.54
CA LEU A 71 4.99 -13.55 4.27
C LEU A 71 6.03 -14.54 3.76
N HIS A 72 6.11 -14.76 2.46
CA HIS A 72 7.03 -15.73 1.86
C HIS A 72 7.97 -15.07 0.86
N SER A 73 9.08 -15.74 0.57
CA SER A 73 10.13 -15.25 -0.32
C SER A 73 9.70 -15.12 -1.77
N ASP A 74 8.67 -15.85 -2.19
CA ASP A 74 8.05 -15.74 -3.50
C ASP A 74 7.07 -14.55 -3.63
N THR A 75 7.11 -13.63 -2.66
CA THR A 75 6.25 -12.44 -2.52
C THR A 75 4.77 -12.75 -2.22
N SER A 76 4.41 -14.02 -1.97
CA SER A 76 3.09 -14.39 -1.48
C SER A 76 2.93 -14.04 0.01
N GLY A 77 1.69 -13.81 0.43
CA GLY A 77 1.33 -13.64 1.81
C GLY A 77 0.14 -14.53 2.18
N LEU A 78 -0.09 -14.69 3.48
CA LEU A 78 -1.25 -15.39 4.01
C LEU A 78 -1.70 -14.74 5.32
N THR A 79 -2.88 -14.12 5.27
CA THR A 79 -3.58 -13.61 6.44
C THR A 79 -4.62 -14.62 6.93
N VAL A 80 -4.46 -15.06 8.18
CA VAL A 80 -5.36 -16.03 8.81
C VAL A 80 -6.27 -15.31 9.82
N SER A 81 -7.58 -15.35 9.56
CA SER A 81 -8.61 -14.82 10.47
C SER A 81 -9.64 -15.88 10.85
N LYS A 82 -10.21 -15.78 12.05
CA LYS A 82 -11.30 -16.62 12.56
C LYS A 82 -12.61 -15.85 12.53
N GLY A 83 -13.64 -16.46 11.95
CA GLY A 83 -14.98 -15.89 11.81
C GLY A 83 -15.78 -16.68 10.77
N PRO A 84 -17.04 -16.27 10.49
CA PRO A 84 -17.88 -16.91 9.48
C PRO A 84 -17.17 -17.02 8.12
N ARG A 85 -17.21 -18.17 7.46
CA ARG A 85 -16.50 -18.38 6.17
C ARG A 85 -17.21 -17.71 4.99
N THR A 86 -18.41 -17.16 5.21
CA THR A 86 -19.26 -16.51 4.22
C THR A 86 -19.82 -15.20 4.78
N GLY A 87 -20.50 -14.42 3.93
CA GLY A 87 -21.16 -13.18 4.32
C GLY A 87 -20.30 -11.92 4.10
N ALA A 88 -20.89 -10.76 4.41
CA ALA A 88 -20.33 -9.45 4.09
C ALA A 88 -18.93 -9.22 4.68
N GLY A 89 -18.67 -9.67 5.92
CA GLY A 89 -17.34 -9.53 6.54
C GLY A 89 -16.23 -10.27 5.78
N MET A 90 -16.52 -11.45 5.22
CA MET A 90 -15.56 -12.17 4.39
C MET A 90 -15.35 -11.49 3.03
N VAL A 91 -16.43 -10.97 2.42
CA VAL A 91 -16.36 -10.21 1.16
C VAL A 91 -15.49 -8.95 1.34
N VAL A 92 -15.74 -8.16 2.39
CA VAL A 92 -14.95 -6.96 2.71
C VAL A 92 -13.48 -7.33 2.98
N THR A 93 -13.24 -8.42 3.71
CA THR A 93 -11.87 -8.91 3.95
C THR A 93 -11.16 -9.20 2.64
N LEU A 94 -11.77 -9.96 1.72
CA LEU A 94 -11.15 -10.32 0.44
C LEU A 94 -10.97 -9.12 -0.51
N LEU A 95 -11.89 -8.15 -0.47
CA LEU A 95 -11.74 -6.90 -1.23
C LEU A 95 -10.56 -6.06 -0.74
N ALA A 96 -10.32 -6.07 0.58
CA ALA A 96 -9.34 -5.21 1.20
C ALA A 96 -7.90 -5.53 0.79
N GLY A 97 -7.59 -6.78 0.45
CA GLY A 97 -6.22 -7.18 0.06
C GLY A 97 -5.71 -6.36 -1.12
N TYR A 98 -6.35 -6.48 -2.27
CA TYR A 98 -5.91 -5.79 -3.50
C TYR A 98 -6.16 -4.27 -3.48
N THR A 99 -7.13 -3.79 -2.69
CA THR A 99 -7.44 -2.35 -2.63
C THR A 99 -6.61 -1.59 -1.61
N ALA A 100 -6.14 -2.23 -0.53
CA ALA A 100 -5.40 -1.55 0.54
C ALA A 100 -4.11 -0.85 0.08
N PRO A 101 -3.23 -1.45 -0.75
CA PRO A 101 -2.04 -0.75 -1.22
C PRO A 101 -2.36 0.51 -2.04
N ALA A 102 -3.41 0.47 -2.87
CA ALA A 102 -3.86 1.63 -3.64
C ALA A 102 -4.43 2.74 -2.75
N ILE A 103 -5.28 2.38 -1.78
CA ILE A 103 -5.86 3.33 -0.82
C ILE A 103 -4.76 3.93 0.07
N ALA A 104 -3.80 3.12 0.53
CA ALA A 104 -2.65 3.59 1.29
C ALA A 104 -1.79 4.57 0.48
N ALA A 105 -1.57 4.29 -0.81
CA ALA A 105 -0.89 5.21 -1.71
C ALA A 105 -1.64 6.54 -1.87
N LEU A 106 -2.97 6.52 -2.01
CA LEU A 106 -3.77 7.74 -2.08
C LEU A 106 -3.69 8.55 -0.76
N GLY A 107 -3.80 7.89 0.38
CA GLY A 107 -3.64 8.54 1.70
C GLY A 107 -2.23 9.12 1.89
N ALA A 108 -1.20 8.43 1.42
CA ALA A 108 0.17 8.92 1.43
C ALA A 108 0.36 10.13 0.50
N ALA A 109 -0.22 10.10 -0.70
CA ALA A 109 -0.22 11.23 -1.62
C ALA A 109 -0.92 12.46 -1.02
N TRP A 110 -2.03 12.26 -0.31
CA TRP A 110 -2.71 13.32 0.43
C TRP A 110 -1.83 13.94 1.52
N LEU A 111 -1.23 13.12 2.39
CA LEU A 111 -0.29 13.61 3.41
C LEU A 111 0.87 14.40 2.81
N LEU A 112 1.45 13.89 1.72
CA LEU A 112 2.56 14.55 1.02
C LEU A 112 2.13 15.86 0.36
N SER A 113 0.95 15.91 -0.28
CA SER A 113 0.40 17.16 -0.85
C SER A 113 0.14 18.23 0.20
N ALA A 114 -0.17 17.82 1.43
CA ALA A 114 -0.36 18.70 2.58
C ALA A 114 0.96 19.02 3.33
N GLY A 115 2.11 18.52 2.86
CA GLY A 115 3.42 18.78 3.46
C GLY A 115 3.80 17.87 4.63
N TYR A 116 2.98 16.88 5.00
CA TYR A 116 3.19 15.98 6.14
C TYR A 116 4.05 14.76 5.79
N ALA A 117 5.27 14.99 5.28
CA ALA A 117 6.21 13.91 4.98
C ALA A 117 6.60 13.12 6.25
N ALA A 118 6.91 13.81 7.34
CA ALA A 118 7.21 13.17 8.63
C ALA A 118 6.01 12.35 9.13
N GLY A 119 4.80 12.92 9.06
CA GLY A 119 3.56 12.22 9.44
C GLY A 119 3.33 10.93 8.66
N LEU A 120 3.63 10.92 7.35
CA LEU A 120 3.60 9.70 6.54
C LEU A 120 4.59 8.65 7.06
N LEU A 121 5.82 9.03 7.39
CA LEU A 121 6.81 8.07 7.90
C LEU A 121 6.38 7.47 9.25
N TRP A 122 5.81 8.28 10.15
CA TRP A 122 5.23 7.77 11.39
C TRP A 122 4.04 6.84 11.16
N ALA A 123 3.19 7.12 10.17
CA ALA A 123 2.11 6.21 9.79
C ALA A 123 2.65 4.86 9.24
N LEU A 124 3.74 4.89 8.45
CA LEU A 124 4.42 3.68 7.99
C LEU A 124 5.04 2.90 9.17
N LEU A 125 5.65 3.58 10.13
CA LEU A 125 6.18 2.95 11.34
C LEU A 125 5.08 2.29 12.17
N LEU A 126 3.93 2.95 12.33
CA LEU A 126 2.77 2.39 13.01
C LEU A 126 2.26 1.13 12.27
N LEU A 127 2.13 1.20 10.94
CA LEU A 127 1.76 0.04 10.13
C LEU A 127 2.74 -1.12 10.33
N LEU A 128 4.04 -0.86 10.26
CA LEU A 128 5.08 -1.89 10.43
C LEU A 128 5.11 -2.45 11.85
N ALA A 129 4.87 -1.63 12.88
CA ALA A 129 4.74 -2.09 14.26
C ALA A 129 3.52 -3.02 14.45
N LEU A 130 2.38 -2.65 13.87
CA LEU A 130 1.19 -3.51 13.87
C LEU A 130 1.46 -4.82 13.13
N MET A 131 2.14 -4.77 11.98
CA MET A 131 2.54 -5.97 11.25
C MET A 131 3.50 -6.84 12.07
N LEU A 132 4.46 -6.26 12.77
CA LEU A 132 5.42 -6.98 13.60
C LEU A 132 4.72 -7.84 14.68
N VAL A 133 3.66 -7.33 15.29
CA VAL A 133 2.83 -8.08 16.27
C VAL A 133 2.08 -9.24 15.61
N GLN A 134 1.71 -9.10 14.33
CA GLN A 134 0.87 -10.07 13.63
C GLN A 134 1.66 -11.12 12.83
N ILE A 135 2.91 -10.86 12.47
CA ILE A 135 3.74 -11.79 11.70
C ILE A 135 4.05 -13.05 12.51
N ARG A 136 3.83 -14.22 11.90
CA ARG A 136 4.02 -15.55 12.52
C ARG A 136 5.04 -16.43 11.80
N ASN A 137 5.97 -15.85 11.05
CA ASN A 137 7.06 -16.60 10.41
C ASN A 137 8.35 -15.77 10.26
N TRP A 138 9.50 -16.45 10.22
CA TRP A 138 10.82 -15.83 10.19
C TRP A 138 11.08 -14.93 8.99
N PHE A 139 10.69 -15.36 7.79
CA PHE A 139 10.89 -14.55 6.60
C PHE A 139 10.12 -13.23 6.69
N GLY A 140 8.84 -13.29 7.09
CA GLY A 140 8.05 -12.08 7.31
C GLY A 140 8.63 -11.18 8.39
N LEU A 141 9.22 -11.76 9.45
CA LEU A 141 9.87 -10.99 10.51
C LEU A 141 11.03 -10.18 9.93
N TRP A 142 11.90 -10.82 9.13
CA TRP A 142 13.01 -10.13 8.47
C TRP A 142 12.55 -9.03 7.51
N VAL A 143 11.53 -9.29 6.69
CA VAL A 143 10.96 -8.27 5.78
C VAL A 143 10.46 -7.05 6.56
N VAL A 144 9.70 -7.27 7.64
CA VAL A 144 9.16 -6.18 8.46
C VAL A 144 10.27 -5.45 9.22
N LEU A 145 11.26 -6.16 9.77
CA LEU A 145 12.40 -5.54 10.47
C LEU A 145 13.28 -4.70 9.55
N LEU A 146 13.59 -5.20 8.34
CA LEU A 146 14.37 -4.44 7.35
C LEU A 146 13.61 -3.21 6.87
N GLY A 147 12.30 -3.36 6.59
CA GLY A 147 11.44 -2.24 6.27
C GLY A 147 11.38 -1.21 7.39
N ALA A 148 11.20 -1.65 8.64
CA ALA A 148 11.16 -0.78 9.81
C ALA A 148 12.50 -0.07 10.02
N ALA A 149 13.63 -0.77 9.91
CA ALA A 149 14.95 -0.18 10.01
C ALA A 149 15.16 0.92 8.96
N LEU A 150 14.74 0.69 7.72
CA LEU A 150 14.82 1.69 6.66
C LEU A 150 13.93 2.91 6.96
N VAL A 151 12.67 2.70 7.34
CA VAL A 151 11.75 3.81 7.65
C VAL A 151 12.22 4.57 8.89
N VAL A 152 12.69 3.91 9.94
CA VAL A 152 13.31 4.53 11.12
C VAL A 152 14.52 5.37 10.69
N ALA A 153 15.41 4.80 9.87
CA ALA A 153 16.59 5.52 9.42
C ALA A 153 16.23 6.83 8.70
N VAL A 154 15.25 6.79 7.81
CA VAL A 154 14.76 8.00 7.11
C VAL A 154 14.06 8.96 8.08
N THR A 155 13.23 8.45 8.99
CA THR A 155 12.46 9.28 9.94
C THR A 155 13.36 10.09 10.86
N PHE A 156 14.44 9.49 11.36
CA PHE A 156 15.28 10.11 12.39
C PHE A 156 16.56 10.75 11.85
N PHE A 157 17.08 10.32 10.71
CA PHE A 157 18.38 10.79 10.20
C PHE A 157 18.31 11.52 8.86
N ALA A 158 17.22 11.39 8.08
CA ALA A 158 17.11 12.11 6.81
C ALA A 158 16.59 13.54 7.02
N SER A 159 17.03 14.46 6.16
CA SER A 159 16.48 15.82 6.11
C SER A 159 15.01 15.80 5.64
N PRO A 160 14.21 16.83 5.94
CA PRO A 160 12.81 16.90 5.51
C PRO A 160 12.62 16.70 4.00
N THR A 161 13.55 17.20 3.18
CA THR A 161 13.58 16.99 1.72
C THR A 161 13.68 15.51 1.38
N TRP A 162 14.60 14.77 2.00
CA TRP A 162 14.79 13.35 1.74
C TRP A 162 13.67 12.48 2.33
N GLN A 163 13.03 12.92 3.42
CA GLN A 163 11.81 12.29 3.93
C GLN A 163 10.68 12.39 2.91
N ALA A 164 10.48 13.56 2.28
CA ALA A 164 9.48 13.75 1.24
C ALA A 164 9.79 12.93 -0.02
N VAL A 165 11.06 12.90 -0.47
CA VAL A 165 11.50 12.06 -1.60
C VAL A 165 11.22 10.57 -1.34
N PHE A 166 11.64 10.07 -0.17
CA PHE A 166 11.40 8.68 0.21
C PHE A 166 9.89 8.38 0.29
N GLY A 167 9.11 9.27 0.90
CA GLY A 167 7.66 9.18 0.98
C GLY A 167 7.01 9.09 -0.40
N LEU A 168 7.44 9.90 -1.37
CA LEU A 168 6.96 9.86 -2.75
C LEU A 168 7.34 8.56 -3.48
N VAL A 169 8.57 8.06 -3.28
CA VAL A 169 8.99 6.78 -3.86
C VAL A 169 8.13 5.64 -3.30
N VAL A 170 7.93 5.57 -1.98
CA VAL A 170 7.07 4.56 -1.34
C VAL A 170 5.62 4.68 -1.83
N THR A 171 5.09 5.90 -1.88
CA THR A 171 3.74 6.18 -2.40
C THR A 171 3.57 5.67 -3.82
N SER A 172 4.56 5.94 -4.68
CA SER A 172 4.57 5.51 -6.08
C SER A 172 4.69 3.98 -6.20
N VAL A 173 5.55 3.35 -5.41
CA VAL A 173 5.69 1.89 -5.35
C VAL A 173 4.36 1.23 -4.93
N LEU A 174 3.69 1.76 -3.91
CA LEU A 174 2.40 1.23 -3.46
C LEU A 174 1.30 1.42 -4.53
N GLY A 175 1.21 2.61 -5.13
CA GLY A 175 0.20 2.91 -6.14
C GLY A 175 0.37 2.11 -7.43
N PHE A 176 1.54 2.21 -8.07
CA PHE A 176 1.82 1.46 -9.30
C PHE A 176 1.91 -0.04 -9.03
N GLY A 177 2.43 -0.43 -7.86
CA GLY A 177 2.51 -1.82 -7.43
C GLY A 177 1.13 -2.45 -7.22
N ALA A 178 0.16 -1.71 -6.68
CA ALA A 178 -1.24 -2.18 -6.56
C ALA A 178 -1.85 -2.48 -7.94
N LEU A 179 -1.64 -1.57 -8.90
CA LEU A 179 -2.11 -1.75 -10.28
C LEU A 179 -1.43 -2.96 -10.94
N ARG A 180 -0.10 -3.03 -10.87
CA ARG A 180 0.68 -4.14 -11.44
C ARG A 180 0.26 -5.48 -10.83
N ALA A 181 0.14 -5.57 -9.51
CA ALA A 181 -0.28 -6.79 -8.80
C ALA A 181 -1.69 -7.23 -9.22
N SER A 182 -2.62 -6.29 -9.39
CA SER A 182 -4.00 -6.58 -9.86
C SER A 182 -4.02 -7.12 -11.29
N LEU A 183 -3.15 -6.59 -12.17
CA LEU A 183 -3.00 -7.09 -13.55
C LEU A 183 -2.30 -8.47 -13.60
N GLU A 184 -1.29 -8.68 -12.76
CA GLU A 184 -0.60 -9.96 -12.61
C GLU A 184 -1.53 -11.06 -12.08
N LEU A 185 -2.46 -10.72 -11.17
CA LEU A 185 -3.48 -11.64 -10.66
C LEU A 185 -4.28 -12.27 -11.82
N GLN A 186 -4.71 -11.48 -12.80
CA GLN A 186 -5.48 -12.01 -13.93
C GLN A 186 -4.67 -13.00 -14.78
N ARG A 187 -3.38 -12.70 -14.99
CA ARG A 187 -2.48 -13.61 -15.72
C ARG A 187 -2.28 -14.91 -14.93
N SER A 188 -2.12 -14.82 -13.61
CA SER A 188 -2.00 -15.98 -12.72
C SER A 188 -3.26 -16.85 -12.72
N ARG A 189 -4.44 -16.24 -12.56
CA ARG A 189 -5.74 -16.94 -12.58
C ARG A 189 -6.02 -17.67 -13.90
N ARG A 190 -5.59 -17.12 -15.04
CA ARG A 190 -5.73 -17.80 -16.33
C ARG A 190 -4.80 -19.01 -16.50
N ARG A 191 -3.63 -19.00 -15.85
CA ARG A 191 -2.61 -20.06 -15.94
C ARG A 191 -2.77 -21.13 -14.87
N SER A 192 -3.31 -20.76 -13.71
CA SER A 192 -3.48 -21.64 -12.56
C SER A 192 -4.84 -22.32 -12.59
N ARG A 193 -4.89 -23.60 -12.19
CA ARG A 193 -6.14 -24.32 -11.92
C ARG A 193 -6.63 -24.16 -10.47
N SER A 194 -5.87 -23.43 -9.64
CA SER A 194 -6.22 -23.13 -8.25
C SER A 194 -7.28 -22.02 -8.18
N THR A 195 -8.30 -22.23 -7.36
CA THR A 195 -9.37 -21.24 -7.05
C THR A 195 -9.12 -20.49 -5.74
N ALA A 196 -7.87 -20.42 -5.29
CA ALA A 196 -7.52 -19.88 -3.98
C ALA A 196 -7.37 -18.34 -3.95
N SER A 197 -7.33 -17.66 -5.10
CA SER A 197 -7.11 -16.20 -5.12
C SER A 197 -8.30 -15.43 -4.55
N ASP A 198 -8.09 -14.19 -4.09
CA ASP A 198 -9.17 -13.37 -3.55
C ASP A 198 -10.32 -13.18 -4.53
N ALA A 199 -10.01 -12.97 -5.81
CA ALA A 199 -11.01 -12.81 -6.85
C ALA A 199 -11.82 -14.10 -7.09
N ASP A 200 -11.20 -15.27 -6.92
CA ASP A 200 -11.91 -16.55 -7.04
C ASP A 200 -12.78 -16.82 -5.80
N GLN A 201 -12.29 -16.51 -4.61
CA GLN A 201 -13.06 -16.61 -3.38
C GLN A 201 -14.25 -15.64 -3.39
N LEU A 202 -14.05 -14.40 -3.83
CA LEU A 202 -15.11 -13.43 -4.04
C LEU A 202 -16.13 -13.93 -5.06
N ALA A 203 -15.67 -14.55 -6.16
CA ALA A 203 -16.57 -15.12 -7.14
C ALA A 203 -17.46 -16.23 -6.56
N GLY A 204 -16.90 -17.10 -5.73
CA GLY A 204 -17.68 -18.12 -5.02
C GLY A 204 -18.71 -17.52 -4.04
N LEU A 205 -18.32 -16.47 -3.31
CA LEU A 205 -19.19 -15.84 -2.29
C LEU A 205 -20.31 -14.97 -2.89
N THR A 206 -20.03 -14.31 -4.02
CA THR A 206 -20.94 -13.29 -4.61
C THR A 206 -21.63 -13.78 -5.87
N ARG A 207 -21.21 -14.92 -6.43
CA ARG A 207 -21.63 -15.45 -7.74
C ARG A 207 -21.30 -14.52 -8.92
N VAL A 208 -20.48 -13.49 -8.70
CA VAL A 208 -19.99 -12.58 -9.75
C VAL A 208 -18.65 -13.13 -10.28
N PRO A 209 -18.44 -13.26 -11.60
CA PRO A 209 -17.22 -13.85 -12.15
C PRO A 209 -15.95 -13.14 -11.67
N GLY A 210 -14.90 -13.89 -11.30
CA GLY A 210 -13.71 -13.28 -10.71
C GLY A 210 -12.98 -12.29 -11.63
N VAL A 211 -13.17 -12.34 -12.95
CA VAL A 211 -12.63 -11.32 -13.87
C VAL A 211 -13.25 -9.93 -13.61
N VAL A 212 -14.50 -9.87 -13.16
CA VAL A 212 -15.15 -8.62 -12.75
C VAL A 212 -14.50 -8.09 -11.48
N TRP A 213 -14.20 -8.96 -10.50
CA TRP A 213 -13.48 -8.56 -9.28
C TRP A 213 -12.06 -8.06 -9.55
N VAL A 214 -11.32 -8.71 -10.46
CA VAL A 214 -10.06 -8.17 -10.98
C VAL A 214 -10.26 -6.77 -11.59
N GLY A 215 -11.31 -6.59 -12.39
CA GLY A 215 -11.68 -5.29 -12.95
C GLY A 215 -11.91 -4.24 -11.86
N VAL A 216 -12.63 -4.57 -10.79
CA VAL A 216 -12.83 -3.69 -9.62
C VAL A 216 -11.48 -3.31 -8.99
N PHE A 217 -10.58 -4.27 -8.76
CA PHE A 217 -9.26 -3.98 -8.19
C PHE A 217 -8.44 -3.04 -9.07
N VAL A 218 -8.44 -3.26 -10.39
CA VAL A 218 -7.77 -2.38 -11.35
C VAL A 218 -8.40 -0.99 -11.35
N LEU A 219 -9.73 -0.88 -11.34
CA LEU A 219 -10.44 0.41 -11.31
C LEU A 219 -10.13 1.18 -10.03
N VAL A 220 -10.13 0.54 -8.86
CA VAL A 220 -9.75 1.17 -7.60
C VAL A 220 -8.29 1.64 -7.63
N ALA A 221 -7.38 0.80 -8.13
CA ALA A 221 -5.96 1.16 -8.26
C ALA A 221 -5.75 2.36 -9.20
N LEU A 222 -6.42 2.38 -10.36
CA LEU A 222 -6.39 3.50 -11.29
C LEU A 222 -7.00 4.77 -10.69
N GLY A 223 -8.16 4.66 -10.03
CA GLY A 223 -8.80 5.79 -9.37
C GLY A 223 -7.92 6.40 -8.29
N CYS A 224 -7.26 5.58 -7.47
CA CYS A 224 -6.31 6.04 -6.46
C CYS A 224 -5.06 6.67 -7.06
N LEU A 225 -4.52 6.12 -8.16
CA LEU A 225 -3.38 6.69 -8.87
C LEU A 225 -3.72 8.05 -9.49
N LEU A 226 -4.87 8.17 -10.15
CA LEU A 226 -5.34 9.43 -10.75
C LEU A 226 -5.65 10.48 -9.68
N GLY A 227 -6.30 10.07 -8.58
CA GLY A 227 -6.54 10.94 -7.42
C GLY A 227 -5.23 11.41 -6.78
N GLY A 228 -4.27 10.50 -6.58
CA GLY A 228 -2.94 10.82 -6.07
C GLY A 228 -2.16 11.76 -6.99
N ALA A 229 -2.25 11.55 -8.30
CA ALA A 229 -1.66 12.46 -9.29
C ALA A 229 -2.31 13.86 -9.22
N GLY A 230 -3.64 13.93 -9.07
CA GLY A 230 -4.33 15.21 -8.90
C GLY A 230 -3.93 15.98 -7.64
N LEU A 231 -3.64 15.26 -6.54
CA LEU A 231 -3.15 15.85 -5.29
C LEU A 231 -1.70 16.33 -5.40
N LEU A 232 -0.84 15.57 -6.07
CA LEU A 232 0.60 15.86 -6.17
C LEU A 232 0.96 16.84 -7.30
N PHE A 233 0.12 16.95 -8.33
CA PHE A 233 0.33 17.78 -9.52
C PHE A 233 -0.87 18.70 -9.81
N PRO A 234 -1.22 19.64 -8.91
CA PRO A 234 -2.43 20.46 -9.08
C PRO A 234 -2.44 21.26 -10.39
N GLY A 235 -1.28 21.80 -10.81
CA GLY A 235 -1.17 22.55 -12.07
C GLY A 235 -1.33 21.73 -13.35
N ALA A 236 -1.14 20.39 -13.29
CA ALA A 236 -1.33 19.54 -14.47
C ALA A 236 -2.82 19.34 -14.80
N LEU A 237 -3.69 19.36 -13.78
CA LEU A 237 -5.14 19.28 -13.97
C LEU A 237 -5.73 20.57 -14.53
N GLU A 238 -5.17 21.72 -14.19
CA GLU A 238 -5.58 23.02 -14.76
C GLU A 238 -5.27 23.08 -16.26
N VAL A 239 -4.08 22.62 -16.67
CA VAL A 239 -3.72 22.51 -18.08
C VAL A 239 -4.65 21.55 -18.82
N ALA A 240 -4.93 20.37 -18.27
CA ALA A 240 -5.84 19.41 -18.89
C ALA A 240 -7.27 19.94 -19.04
N ARG A 241 -7.77 20.73 -18.08
CA ARG A 241 -9.08 21.40 -18.16
C ARG A 241 -9.11 22.54 -19.16
N SER A 242 -7.98 23.19 -19.44
CA SER A 242 -7.91 24.25 -20.46
C SER A 242 -8.05 23.74 -21.89
N PHE A 243 -7.93 22.42 -22.11
CA PHE A 243 -8.08 21.76 -23.40
C PHE A 243 -9.41 20.97 -23.56
N ALA A 244 -10.28 20.97 -22.54
CA ALA A 244 -11.57 20.29 -22.53
C ALA A 244 -12.72 21.30 -22.60
#